data_AF-A0A2H3JBS1-F1
#
_entry.id   AF-A0A2H3JBS1-F1
#
_cell.length_a   1.000
_cell.length_b   1.000
_cell.length_c   1.000
_cell.angle_alpha   90.00
_cell.angle_beta   90.00
_cell.angle_gamma   90.00
#
_symmetry.space_group_name_H-M   'P 1'
#
loop_
_entity.id
_entity.type
_entity.pdbx_description
1 polymer ?
#
loop_
_entity_poly.entity_id
_entity_poly.type
_entity_poly.pdbx_seq_one_letter_code
_entity_poly.pdbx_strand_id
1 'polypeptide(L)'
;MAFSQAFKAGSLQEDGQLAFAWLLLQLVMLPVDQSCLYHEDEQLSEFVRRLTTFSHPEISVTGQKIADMLASFNMSTAQSTEYGPGGRHDNDHVNFQDISILPTAQEIMSPKFPFLRPASFLTDPETEHTCVADQLDNQFHLMREDMLCEMCEVLQIALGKKKGQRGGLVIDRLNFIGVYCGEEGCRTQCTIALQCAEDLPPLKKKSGEK
;
A
#
# COMPACT_ATOMS: atom_id res chain seq x y z
N MET A 1 11.07 21.08 -29.94
CA MET A 1 11.19 22.40 -29.26
C MET A 1 10.23 23.48 -29.78
N ALA A 2 9.81 23.48 -31.06
CA ALA A 2 8.93 24.53 -31.61
C ALA A 2 7.53 24.61 -30.94
N PHE A 3 6.89 23.47 -30.67
CA PHE A 3 5.55 23.43 -30.06
C PHE A 3 5.53 23.86 -28.59
N SER A 4 6.54 23.46 -27.80
CA SER A 4 6.70 23.89 -26.40
C SER A 4 6.88 25.41 -26.30
N GLN A 5 7.66 26.00 -27.21
CA GLN A 5 7.85 27.45 -27.26
C GLN A 5 6.58 28.19 -27.72
N ALA A 6 5.86 27.67 -28.72
CA ALA A 6 4.59 28.22 -29.17
C ALA A 6 3.51 28.18 -28.08
N PHE A 7 3.48 27.11 -27.27
CA PHE A 7 2.59 26.99 -26.11
C PHE A 7 2.95 28.02 -25.02
N LYS A 8 4.25 28.22 -24.72
CA LYS A 8 4.69 29.27 -23.77
C LYS A 8 4.38 30.68 -24.27
N ALA A 9 4.50 30.92 -25.57
CA ALA A 9 4.19 32.20 -26.20
C ALA A 9 2.68 32.48 -26.30
N GLY A 10 1.82 31.51 -25.98
CA GLY A 10 0.36 31.63 -26.14
C GLY A 10 -0.08 31.76 -27.60
N SER A 11 0.77 31.37 -28.55
CA SER A 11 0.52 31.53 -29.99
C SER A 11 -0.25 30.34 -30.59
N LEU A 12 -0.60 29.35 -29.78
CA LEU A 12 -1.40 28.19 -30.20
C LEU A 12 -2.88 28.53 -30.10
N GLN A 13 -3.61 28.23 -31.19
CA GLN A 13 -5.07 28.22 -31.22
C GLN A 13 -5.63 27.14 -30.28
N GLU A 14 -6.92 27.22 -29.95
CA GLU A 14 -7.58 26.32 -29.00
C GLU A 14 -7.37 24.83 -29.35
N ASP A 15 -7.58 24.45 -30.60
CA ASP A 15 -7.32 23.08 -31.09
C ASP A 15 -5.86 22.64 -30.92
N GLY A 16 -4.92 23.58 -31.10
CA GLY A 16 -3.49 23.35 -30.89
C GLY A 16 -3.13 23.17 -29.42
N GLN A 17 -3.83 23.87 -28.52
CA GLN A 17 -3.67 23.71 -27.07
C GLN A 17 -4.26 22.38 -26.59
N LEU A 18 -5.40 21.96 -27.14
CA LEU A 18 -6.00 20.64 -26.88
C LEU A 18 -5.07 19.50 -27.34
N ALA A 19 -4.56 19.57 -28.57
CA ALA A 19 -3.64 18.57 -29.11
C ALA A 19 -2.34 18.50 -28.29
N PHE A 20 -1.83 19.66 -27.84
CA PHE A 20 -0.64 19.73 -26.98
C PHE A 20 -0.91 19.14 -25.60
N ALA A 21 -2.05 19.47 -24.96
CA ALA A 21 -2.44 18.92 -23.67
C ALA A 21 -2.63 17.39 -23.73
N TRP A 22 -3.26 16.90 -24.80
CA TRP A 22 -3.43 15.47 -25.04
C TRP A 22 -2.08 14.76 -25.21
N LEU A 23 -1.17 15.33 -26.02
CA LEU A 23 0.17 14.77 -26.21
C LEU A 23 0.94 14.73 -24.89
N LEU A 24 0.87 15.80 -24.09
CA LEU A 24 1.52 15.87 -22.79
C LEU A 24 0.99 14.79 -21.83
N LEU A 25 -0.32 14.56 -21.83
CA LEU A 25 -0.93 13.46 -21.08
C LEU A 25 -0.40 12.10 -21.55
N GLN A 26 -0.29 11.86 -22.86
CA GLN A 26 0.26 10.60 -23.38
C GLN A 26 1.72 10.38 -22.95
N LEU A 27 2.54 11.44 -22.95
CA LEU A 27 3.94 11.35 -22.52
C LEU A 27 4.07 11.02 -21.03
N VAL A 28 3.20 11.59 -20.19
CA VAL A 28 3.14 11.31 -18.74
C VAL A 28 2.54 9.91 -18.45
N MET A 29 1.75 9.36 -19.37
CA MET A 29 1.17 8.01 -19.27
C MET A 29 2.05 6.89 -19.85
N LEU A 30 3.25 7.21 -20.36
CA LEU A 30 4.17 6.19 -20.84
C LEU A 30 4.66 5.26 -19.70
N PRO A 31 5.11 4.04 -20.03
CA PRO A 31 5.81 3.17 -19.08
C PRO A 31 6.94 3.90 -18.33
N VAL A 32 7.16 3.54 -17.05
CA VAL A 32 8.04 4.27 -16.12
C VAL A 32 9.45 4.45 -16.66
N ASP A 33 10.00 3.45 -17.37
CA ASP A 33 11.30 3.50 -18.03
C ASP A 33 11.46 4.65 -19.05
N GLN A 34 10.35 5.13 -19.62
CA GLN A 34 10.32 6.20 -20.62
C GLN A 34 9.70 7.49 -20.09
N SER A 35 8.82 7.41 -19.09
CA SER A 35 8.13 8.58 -18.55
C SER A 35 9.00 9.41 -17.61
N CYS A 36 9.99 8.82 -16.93
CA CYS A 36 10.90 9.51 -16.00
C CYS A 36 11.53 10.78 -16.60
N LEU A 37 11.93 10.72 -17.87
CA LEU A 37 12.54 11.85 -18.60
C LEU A 37 11.63 13.08 -18.71
N TYR A 38 10.31 12.87 -18.68
CA TYR A 38 9.32 13.94 -18.76
C TYR A 38 8.88 14.40 -17.37
N HIS A 39 8.84 13.49 -16.39
CA HIS A 39 8.50 13.81 -15.00
C HIS A 39 9.52 14.75 -14.32
N GLU A 40 10.79 14.66 -14.71
CA GLU A 40 11.88 15.49 -14.20
C GLU A 40 12.07 16.81 -14.99
N ASP A 41 11.29 17.04 -16.05
CA ASP A 41 11.38 18.27 -16.84
C ASP A 41 10.79 19.46 -16.05
N GLU A 42 11.65 20.42 -15.70
CA GLU A 42 11.26 21.67 -15.01
C GLU A 42 10.12 22.41 -15.73
N GLN A 43 10.03 22.28 -17.06
CA GLN A 43 9.00 22.94 -17.87
C GLN A 43 7.62 22.30 -17.73
N LEU A 44 7.54 21.04 -17.29
CA LEU A 44 6.27 20.34 -17.14
C LEU A 44 5.37 21.00 -16.10
N SER A 45 5.96 21.45 -14.98
CA SER A 45 5.25 22.19 -13.94
C SER A 45 4.64 23.51 -14.48
N GLU A 46 5.36 24.19 -15.37
CA GLU A 46 4.91 25.42 -16.02
C GLU A 46 3.75 25.14 -17.00
N PHE A 47 3.85 24.04 -17.77
CA PHE A 47 2.81 23.63 -18.71
C PHE A 47 1.53 23.25 -17.99
N VAL A 48 1.61 22.42 -16.95
CA VAL A 48 0.45 22.00 -16.16
C VAL A 48 -0.24 23.21 -15.52
N ARG A 49 0.52 24.12 -14.91
CA ARG A 49 -0.04 25.35 -14.33
C ARG A 49 -0.82 26.17 -15.36
N ARG A 50 -0.28 26.33 -16.57
CA ARG A 50 -0.95 27.04 -17.66
C ARG A 50 -2.21 26.29 -18.11
N LEU A 51 -2.14 24.97 -18.29
CA LEU A 51 -3.27 24.11 -18.67
C LEU A 51 -4.44 24.22 -17.68
N THR A 52 -4.16 24.25 -16.38
CA THR A 52 -5.18 24.39 -15.33
C THR A 52 -5.76 25.81 -15.24
N THR A 53 -5.06 26.82 -15.74
CA THR A 53 -5.50 28.23 -15.69
C THR A 53 -6.42 28.62 -16.86
N PHE A 54 -6.47 27.83 -17.95
CA PHE A 54 -7.31 28.18 -19.11
C PHE A 54 -8.81 28.03 -18.83
N SER A 55 -9.60 28.93 -19.41
CA SER A 55 -11.07 28.96 -19.30
C SER A 55 -11.78 27.84 -20.08
N HIS A 56 -11.09 27.08 -20.93
CA HIS A 56 -11.70 26.00 -21.69
C HIS A 56 -11.82 24.72 -20.85
N PRO A 57 -13.03 24.17 -20.65
CA PRO A 57 -13.27 23.09 -19.69
C PRO A 57 -12.48 21.82 -20.00
N GLU A 58 -12.33 21.45 -21.28
CA GLU A 58 -11.61 20.22 -21.66
C GLU A 58 -10.09 20.33 -21.44
N ILE A 59 -9.51 21.51 -21.65
CA ILE A 59 -8.08 21.77 -21.45
C ILE A 59 -7.76 21.74 -19.95
N SER A 60 -8.61 22.37 -19.14
CA SER A 60 -8.49 22.38 -17.68
C SER A 60 -8.63 20.99 -17.07
N VAL A 61 -9.62 20.19 -17.54
CA VAL A 61 -9.78 18.78 -17.11
C VAL A 61 -8.54 17.95 -17.44
N THR A 62 -7.96 18.15 -18.63
CA THR A 62 -6.74 17.44 -19.04
C THR A 62 -5.54 17.88 -18.20
N GLY A 63 -5.39 19.18 -17.94
CA GLY A 63 -4.37 19.73 -17.05
C GLY A 63 -4.47 19.17 -15.62
N GLN A 64 -5.68 19.06 -15.08
CA GLN A 64 -5.91 18.47 -13.75
C GLN A 64 -5.53 16.99 -13.71
N LYS A 65 -5.90 16.20 -14.73
CA LYS A 65 -5.49 14.79 -14.83
C LYS A 65 -3.97 14.62 -14.84
N ILE A 66 -3.26 15.51 -15.55
CA ILE A 66 -1.79 15.50 -15.56
C ILE A 66 -1.25 15.84 -14.17
N ALA A 67 -1.80 16.86 -13.49
CA ALA A 67 -1.40 17.25 -12.14
C ALA A 67 -1.56 16.10 -11.12
N ASP A 68 -2.71 15.40 -11.16
CA ASP A 68 -3.02 14.30 -10.25
C ASP A 68 -2.07 13.09 -10.48
N MET A 69 -1.74 12.80 -11.75
CA MET A 69 -0.74 11.79 -12.11
C MET A 69 0.67 12.16 -11.63
N LEU A 70 1.07 13.43 -11.76
CA LEU A 70 2.36 13.90 -11.26
C LEU A 70 2.47 13.84 -9.73
N ALA A 71 1.39 14.16 -9.03
CA ALA A 71 1.34 14.00 -7.58
C ALA A 71 1.48 12.52 -7.19
N SER A 72 0.81 11.61 -7.93
CA SER A 72 0.90 10.16 -7.71
C SER A 72 2.30 9.62 -8.02
N PHE A 73 2.94 10.10 -9.09
CA PHE A 73 4.31 9.75 -9.46
C PHE A 73 5.33 10.27 -8.44
N ASN A 74 5.21 11.51 -7.97
CA ASN A 74 6.10 12.06 -6.95
C ASN A 74 5.97 11.37 -5.60
N MET A 75 4.79 10.87 -5.24
CA MET A 75 4.63 9.98 -4.07
C MET A 75 5.37 8.65 -4.25
N SER A 76 5.53 8.17 -5.49
CA SER A 76 6.34 6.99 -5.79
C SER A 76 7.85 7.27 -5.92
N THR A 77 8.28 8.47 -6.36
CA THR A 77 9.70 8.80 -6.59
C THR A 77 10.38 9.53 -5.43
N ALA A 78 9.66 10.24 -4.57
CA ALA A 78 10.18 10.81 -3.32
C ALA A 78 10.64 9.73 -2.30
N GLN A 79 10.44 8.44 -2.62
CA GLN A 79 10.86 7.29 -1.82
C GLN A 79 12.31 6.84 -2.09
N SER A 80 13.07 7.50 -2.96
CA SER A 80 14.35 6.98 -3.47
C SER A 80 15.58 7.08 -2.56
N THR A 81 15.47 7.51 -1.29
CA THR A 81 16.61 7.45 -0.34
C THR A 81 16.32 6.82 1.02
N GLU A 82 15.07 6.48 1.36
CA GLU A 82 14.71 5.84 2.64
C GLU A 82 14.12 4.42 2.49
N TYR A 83 13.89 3.91 1.28
CA TYR A 83 13.17 2.65 1.04
C TYR A 83 14.11 1.45 0.85
N GLY A 84 14.94 1.18 1.86
CA GLY A 84 15.56 -0.13 2.02
C GLY A 84 14.61 -1.11 2.73
N PRO A 85 14.81 -2.42 2.60
CA PRO A 85 14.16 -3.38 3.49
C PRO A 85 14.60 -3.12 4.94
N GLY A 86 13.66 -3.09 5.89
CA GLY A 86 13.93 -2.88 7.32
C GLY A 86 13.80 -1.44 7.86
N GLY A 87 13.61 -1.33 9.18
CA GLY A 87 13.70 -0.07 9.95
C GLY A 87 12.43 0.78 10.07
N ARG A 88 11.28 0.31 9.56
CA ARG A 88 10.00 1.03 9.66
C ARG A 88 9.31 0.82 11.01
N HIS A 89 9.41 -0.39 11.57
CA HIS A 89 8.87 -0.81 12.87
C HIS A 89 9.75 -1.91 13.48
N ASP A 90 9.43 -2.36 14.71
CA ASP A 90 10.15 -3.40 15.45
C ASP A 90 10.27 -4.75 14.70
N ASN A 91 9.26 -5.08 13.89
CA ASN A 91 9.20 -6.30 13.09
C ASN A 91 9.56 -6.10 11.61
N ASP A 92 10.18 -4.97 11.26
CA ASP A 92 10.63 -4.68 9.89
C ASP A 92 12.11 -5.02 9.75
N HIS A 93 12.40 -6.21 9.23
CA HIS A 93 13.75 -6.73 9.05
C HIS A 93 14.16 -6.72 7.58
N VAL A 94 15.48 -6.61 7.35
CA VAL A 94 16.07 -6.67 6.00
C VAL A 94 15.83 -8.04 5.35
N ASN A 95 15.92 -9.09 6.16
CA ASN A 95 15.71 -10.48 5.76
C ASN A 95 14.32 -10.93 6.24
N PHE A 96 13.46 -11.35 5.31
CA PHE A 96 12.09 -11.75 5.64
C PHE A 96 12.00 -12.95 6.59
N GLN A 97 13.04 -13.78 6.68
CA GLN A 97 13.07 -14.93 7.59
C GLN A 97 13.13 -14.52 9.06
N ASP A 98 13.62 -13.31 9.34
CA ASP A 98 13.71 -12.76 10.68
C ASP A 98 12.38 -12.09 11.12
N ILE A 99 11.43 -11.93 10.19
CA ILE A 99 10.13 -11.32 10.46
C ILE A 99 9.23 -12.33 11.18
N SER A 100 8.69 -11.92 12.32
CA SER A 100 7.73 -12.73 13.08
C SER A 100 6.43 -12.89 12.29
N ILE A 101 5.92 -14.13 12.23
CA ILE A 101 4.67 -14.47 11.51
C ILE A 101 3.51 -13.63 12.03
N LEU A 102 3.33 -13.58 13.35
CA LEU A 102 2.31 -12.73 13.96
C LEU A 102 2.78 -11.27 13.97
N PRO A 103 1.90 -10.32 13.61
CA PRO A 103 2.25 -8.92 13.60
C PRO A 103 2.38 -8.36 15.03
N THR A 104 3.30 -7.42 15.19
CA THR A 104 3.51 -6.74 16.47
C THR A 104 2.55 -5.57 16.63
N ALA A 105 2.42 -5.06 17.87
CA ALA A 105 1.59 -3.89 18.12
C ALA A 105 2.13 -2.63 17.40
N GLN A 106 3.45 -2.46 17.30
CA GLN A 106 4.04 -1.30 16.61
C GLN A 106 3.85 -1.39 15.09
N GLU A 107 3.91 -2.59 14.54
CA GLU A 107 3.61 -2.84 13.12
C GLU A 107 2.15 -2.53 12.79
N ILE A 108 1.19 -3.03 13.58
CA ILE A 108 -0.25 -2.74 13.41
C ILE A 108 -0.55 -1.23 13.50
N MET A 109 0.22 -0.50 14.30
CA MET A 109 0.04 0.94 14.50
C MET A 109 0.90 1.80 13.56
N SER A 110 1.75 1.19 12.73
CA SER A 110 2.65 1.90 11.83
C SER A 110 1.87 2.59 10.71
N PRO A 111 2.07 3.90 10.46
CA PRO A 111 1.50 4.58 9.30
C PRO A 111 2.35 4.41 8.03
N LYS A 112 3.49 3.72 8.12
CA LYS A 112 4.44 3.56 7.00
C LYS A 112 4.01 2.40 6.10
N PHE A 113 4.10 2.61 4.79
CA PHE A 113 3.82 1.58 3.79
C PHE A 113 4.85 0.44 3.81
N PRO A 114 4.45 -0.78 3.42
CA PRO A 114 5.36 -1.91 3.30
C PRO A 114 6.34 -1.70 2.13
N PHE A 115 7.56 -2.21 2.30
CA PHE A 115 8.50 -2.29 1.18
C PHE A 115 8.09 -3.41 0.23
N LEU A 116 7.74 -3.03 -1.00
CA LEU A 116 7.37 -3.94 -2.07
C LEU A 116 8.26 -3.66 -3.27
N ARG A 117 8.87 -4.72 -3.81
CA ARG A 117 9.67 -4.59 -5.02
C ARG A 117 8.75 -4.60 -6.25
N PRO A 118 8.99 -3.72 -7.24
CA PRO A 118 8.29 -3.76 -8.52
C PRO A 118 8.48 -5.09 -9.23
N ALA A 119 7.47 -5.53 -9.99
CA ALA A 119 7.56 -6.76 -10.77
C ALA A 119 8.73 -6.74 -11.78
N SER A 120 9.06 -5.56 -12.32
CA SER A 120 10.20 -5.37 -13.23
C SER A 120 11.54 -5.75 -12.61
N PHE A 121 11.72 -5.53 -11.30
CA PHE A 121 12.93 -5.90 -10.56
C PHE A 121 13.12 -7.41 -10.48
N LEU A 122 12.01 -8.18 -10.46
CA LEU A 122 12.03 -9.64 -10.37
C LEU A 122 12.26 -10.33 -11.72
N THR A 123 12.13 -9.58 -12.82
CA THR A 123 12.34 -10.07 -14.20
C THR A 123 13.64 -9.59 -14.81
N ASP A 124 14.47 -8.88 -14.05
CA ASP A 124 15.75 -8.37 -14.52
C ASP A 124 16.75 -9.53 -14.71
N PRO A 125 17.30 -9.72 -15.92
CA PRO A 125 18.31 -10.75 -16.15
C PRO A 125 19.58 -10.57 -15.31
N GLU A 126 19.90 -9.36 -14.86
CA GLU A 126 21.09 -9.11 -14.02
C GLU A 126 20.95 -9.69 -12.59
N THR A 127 19.70 -9.88 -12.11
CA THR A 127 19.39 -10.43 -10.78
C THR A 127 18.99 -11.90 -10.82
N GLU A 128 19.21 -12.60 -11.94
CA GLU A 128 18.78 -14.00 -12.12
C GLU A 128 19.29 -14.95 -11.00
N HIS A 129 20.49 -14.68 -10.47
CA HIS A 129 21.12 -15.45 -9.40
C HIS A 129 20.45 -15.30 -8.02
N THR A 130 19.74 -14.19 -7.75
CA THR A 130 18.95 -13.96 -6.52
C THR A 130 17.45 -13.99 -6.75
N CYS A 131 17.01 -14.10 -8.00
CA CYS A 131 15.61 -14.01 -8.43
C CYS A 131 14.64 -14.82 -7.55
N VAL A 132 14.96 -16.06 -7.18
CA VAL A 132 14.10 -16.88 -6.31
C VAL A 132 13.99 -16.31 -4.90
N ALA A 133 15.11 -15.87 -4.32
CA ALA A 133 15.10 -15.28 -2.98
C ALA A 133 14.34 -13.95 -2.96
N ASP A 134 14.56 -13.11 -3.97
CA ASP A 134 13.87 -11.82 -4.13
C ASP A 134 12.37 -12.01 -4.39
N GLN A 135 11.99 -13.04 -5.15
CA GLN A 135 10.59 -13.40 -5.37
C GLN A 135 9.92 -13.87 -4.07
N LEU A 136 10.57 -14.75 -3.30
CA LEU A 136 10.03 -15.23 -2.01
C LEU A 136 9.88 -14.08 -1.01
N ASP A 137 10.88 -13.21 -0.93
CA ASP A 137 10.86 -12.01 -0.09
C ASP A 137 9.68 -11.10 -0.47
N ASN A 138 9.51 -10.81 -1.77
CA ASN A 138 8.42 -9.97 -2.24
C ASN A 138 7.04 -10.62 -2.01
N GLN A 139 6.91 -11.94 -2.22
CA GLN A 139 5.66 -12.66 -1.93
C GLN A 139 5.32 -12.66 -0.45
N PHE A 140 6.32 -12.81 0.42
CA PHE A 140 6.12 -12.73 1.86
C PHE A 140 5.58 -11.36 2.26
N HIS A 141 6.21 -10.28 1.81
CA HIS A 141 5.76 -8.92 2.11
C HIS A 141 4.36 -8.60 1.54
N LEU A 142 4.02 -9.12 0.36
CA LEU A 142 2.68 -8.99 -0.22
C LEU A 142 1.60 -9.71 0.61
N MET A 143 1.82 -10.99 0.93
CA MET A 143 0.87 -11.76 1.75
C MET A 143 0.71 -11.17 3.15
N ARG A 144 1.81 -10.63 3.69
CA ARG A 144 1.81 -9.97 4.99
C ARG A 144 0.98 -8.68 4.97
N GLU A 145 1.11 -7.87 3.93
CA GLU A 145 0.32 -6.64 3.80
C GLU A 145 -1.18 -6.94 3.69
N ASP A 146 -1.55 -7.97 2.92
CA ASP A 146 -2.94 -8.42 2.79
C ASP A 146 -3.52 -8.83 4.16
N MET A 147 -2.77 -9.66 4.90
CA MET A 147 -3.13 -10.05 6.27
C MET A 147 -3.22 -8.85 7.24
N LEU A 148 -2.25 -7.93 7.18
CA LEU A 148 -2.20 -6.75 8.05
C LEU A 148 -3.37 -5.81 7.80
N CYS A 149 -3.73 -5.57 6.53
CA CYS A 149 -4.89 -4.77 6.16
C CYS A 149 -6.15 -5.32 6.83
N GLU A 150 -6.46 -6.61 6.64
CA GLU A 150 -7.65 -7.22 7.24
C GLU A 150 -7.65 -7.15 8.77
N MET A 151 -6.52 -7.49 9.41
CA MET A 151 -6.39 -7.48 10.87
C MET A 151 -6.53 -6.06 11.44
N CYS A 152 -5.88 -5.07 10.83
CA CYS A 152 -5.92 -3.68 11.25
C CYS A 152 -7.33 -3.13 11.16
N GLU A 153 -8.07 -3.45 10.10
CA GLU A 153 -9.47 -3.04 9.97
C GLU A 153 -10.35 -3.60 11.09
N VAL A 154 -10.23 -4.90 11.38
CA VAL A 154 -10.98 -5.55 12.47
C VAL A 154 -10.63 -4.93 13.83
N LEU A 155 -9.33 -4.70 14.09
CA LEU A 155 -8.87 -4.07 15.34
C LEU A 155 -9.36 -2.63 15.47
N GLN A 156 -9.34 -1.84 14.40
CA GLN A 156 -9.85 -0.46 14.43
C GLN A 156 -11.36 -0.41 14.70
N ILE A 157 -12.13 -1.37 14.20
CA ILE A 157 -13.55 -1.51 14.51
C ILE A 157 -13.75 -1.93 15.97
N ALA A 158 -13.01 -2.95 16.44
CA ALA A 158 -13.10 -3.46 17.81
C ALA A 158 -12.70 -2.40 18.85
N LEU A 159 -11.70 -1.57 18.56
CA LEU A 159 -11.23 -0.45 19.39
C LEU A 159 -12.10 0.81 19.24
N GLY A 160 -13.15 0.79 18.42
CA GLY A 160 -14.06 1.91 18.22
C GLY A 160 -13.50 3.10 17.44
N LYS A 161 -12.34 2.94 16.79
CA LYS A 161 -11.71 3.99 15.95
C LYS A 161 -12.38 4.13 14.58
N LYS A 162 -13.00 3.05 14.06
CA LYS A 162 -13.71 3.01 12.77
C LYS A 162 -15.13 2.48 12.98
N LYS A 163 -16.12 3.09 12.32
CA LYS A 163 -17.53 2.69 12.43
C LYS A 163 -17.77 1.45 11.55
N GLY A 164 -18.04 0.29 12.15
CA GLY A 164 -18.30 -0.97 11.47
C GLY A 164 -19.38 -1.79 12.18
N GLN A 165 -20.05 -2.71 11.47
CA GLN A 165 -21.20 -3.46 12.00
C GLN A 165 -20.82 -4.59 12.98
N ARG A 166 -19.56 -5.02 13.01
CA ARG A 166 -19.11 -6.16 13.84
C ARG A 166 -18.08 -5.69 14.86
N GLY A 167 -18.54 -5.11 15.97
CA GLY A 167 -17.70 -5.02 17.17
C GLY A 167 -17.46 -6.44 17.68
N GLY A 168 -16.20 -6.91 17.64
CA GLY A 168 -15.84 -8.23 18.16
C GLY A 168 -16.16 -8.37 19.65
N LEU A 169 -16.29 -9.61 20.13
CA LEU A 169 -16.38 -9.88 21.57
C LEU A 169 -15.00 -9.64 22.19
N VAL A 170 -14.88 -8.62 23.04
CA VAL A 170 -13.67 -8.39 23.83
C VAL A 170 -13.78 -9.24 25.11
N ILE A 171 -12.80 -10.12 25.32
CA ILE A 171 -12.68 -10.95 26.52
C ILE A 171 -11.38 -10.57 27.21
N ASP A 172 -11.51 -9.98 28.39
CA ASP A 172 -10.36 -9.61 29.21
C ASP A 172 -9.89 -10.80 30.06
N ARG A 173 -8.60 -10.80 30.45
CA ARG A 173 -8.01 -11.76 31.40
C ARG A 173 -8.14 -13.22 30.94
N LEU A 174 -7.76 -13.50 29.70
CA LEU A 174 -7.56 -14.86 29.18
C LEU A 174 -6.16 -15.37 29.53
N ASN A 175 -6.09 -16.56 30.11
CA ASN A 175 -4.85 -17.28 30.36
C ASN A 175 -4.69 -18.41 29.33
N PHE A 176 -3.53 -18.49 28.70
CA PHE A 176 -3.21 -19.60 27.83
C PHE A 176 -2.90 -20.86 28.66
N ILE A 177 -3.57 -21.97 28.35
CA ILE A 177 -3.41 -23.25 29.06
C ILE A 177 -2.58 -24.23 28.25
N GLY A 178 -2.77 -24.26 26.93
CA GLY A 178 -2.02 -25.16 26.06
C GLY A 178 -2.58 -25.26 24.66
N VAL A 179 -1.87 -26.02 23.82
CA VAL A 179 -2.29 -26.40 22.47
C VAL A 179 -2.60 -27.90 22.48
N TYR A 180 -3.72 -28.28 21.90
CA TYR A 180 -4.10 -29.66 21.69
C TYR A 180 -4.07 -29.98 20.19
N CYS A 181 -3.13 -30.84 19.81
CA CYS A 181 -2.92 -31.27 18.42
C CYS A 181 -3.44 -32.69 18.14
N GLY A 182 -4.20 -33.27 19.08
CA GLY A 182 -4.60 -34.68 19.02
C GLY A 182 -3.51 -35.65 19.47
N GLU A 183 -3.90 -36.92 19.56
CA GLU A 183 -2.99 -38.04 19.82
C GLU A 183 -2.19 -38.42 18.57
N GLU A 184 -1.00 -39.00 18.74
CA GLU A 184 -0.16 -39.47 17.64
C GLU A 184 -0.93 -40.44 16.73
N GLY A 185 -1.05 -40.09 15.44
CA GLY A 185 -1.73 -40.89 14.44
C GLY A 185 -3.16 -40.44 14.08
N CYS A 186 -3.75 -39.49 14.81
CA CYS A 186 -5.04 -38.90 14.46
C CYS A 186 -4.87 -37.50 13.85
N ARG A 187 -5.29 -37.33 12.58
CA ARG A 187 -5.44 -36.00 11.95
C ARG A 187 -6.62 -35.27 12.61
N THR A 188 -6.36 -34.57 13.70
CA THR A 188 -7.33 -33.65 14.31
C THR A 188 -6.89 -32.20 14.10
N GLN A 189 -7.85 -31.28 14.12
CA GLN A 189 -7.55 -29.86 14.02
C GLN A 189 -6.81 -29.41 15.28
N CYS A 190 -5.73 -28.66 15.10
CA CYS A 190 -5.01 -28.02 16.20
C CYS A 190 -5.93 -27.03 16.89
N THR A 191 -6.07 -27.15 18.21
CA THR A 191 -6.94 -26.28 19.03
C THR A 191 -6.16 -25.63 20.15
N ILE A 192 -6.57 -24.42 20.52
CA ILE A 192 -5.95 -23.65 21.60
C ILE A 192 -6.89 -23.66 22.80
N ALA A 193 -6.39 -24.05 23.97
CA ALA A 193 -7.11 -23.99 25.23
C ALA A 193 -6.79 -22.67 25.95
N LEU A 194 -7.83 -21.86 26.15
CA LEU A 194 -7.77 -20.61 26.91
C LEU A 194 -8.69 -20.70 28.12
N GLN A 195 -8.19 -20.32 29.30
CA GLN A 195 -8.98 -20.18 30.52
C GLN A 195 -9.40 -18.72 30.68
N CYS A 196 -10.69 -18.48 30.87
CA CYS A 196 -11.19 -17.16 31.23
C CYS A 196 -11.13 -17.00 32.76
N ALA A 197 -10.60 -15.87 33.25
CA ALA A 197 -10.64 -15.56 34.68
C ALA A 197 -12.06 -15.24 35.19
N GLU A 198 -12.94 -14.79 34.28
CA GLU A 198 -14.36 -14.56 34.53
C GLU A 198 -15.20 -15.23 33.43
N ASP A 199 -16.48 -15.47 33.71
CA ASP A 199 -17.39 -16.00 32.69
C ASP A 199 -17.46 -15.09 31.44
N LEU A 200 -17.63 -15.73 30.28
CA LEU A 200 -17.79 -15.02 29.01
C LEU A 200 -18.98 -14.05 29.10
N PRO A 201 -18.86 -12.79 28.62
CA PRO A 201 -19.94 -11.81 28.66
C PRO A 201 -21.31 -12.31 28.18
N PRO A 202 -21.43 -13.08 27.06
CA PRO A 202 -22.72 -13.65 26.63
C PRO A 202 -23.24 -14.79 27.52
N LEU A 203 -22.39 -15.42 28.34
CA LEU A 203 -22.75 -16.54 29.21
C LEU A 203 -23.06 -16.12 30.65
N LYS A 204 -22.62 -14.94 31.11
CA LYS A 204 -22.89 -14.41 32.47
C LYS A 204 -24.38 -14.39 32.88
N LYS A 205 -25.32 -14.44 31.93
CA LYS A 205 -26.77 -14.44 32.18
C LYS A 205 -27.46 -15.80 32.06
N LYS A 206 -26.74 -16.86 31.67
CA LYS A 206 -27.27 -18.22 31.64
C LYS A 206 -26.80 -18.94 32.90
N SER A 207 -27.44 -18.65 34.02
CA SER A 207 -27.35 -19.53 35.19
C SER A 207 -27.85 -20.90 34.75
N GLY A 208 -26.98 -21.91 34.81
CA GLY A 208 -27.33 -23.28 34.43
C GLY A 208 -28.52 -23.75 35.26
N GLU A 209 -29.68 -23.90 34.63
CA GLU A 209 -30.66 -24.86 35.09
C GLU A 209 -30.04 -26.25 34.92
N LYS A 210 -29.93 -26.95 36.05
CA LYS A 210 -29.52 -28.36 36.13
C LYS A 210 -30.59 -29.26 35.53
#